data_AF-A0A7V8IL65-F1
#
_entry.id   AF-A0A7V8IL65-F1
#
_cell.length_a   1.000
_cell.length_b   1.000
_cell.length_c   1.000
_cell.angle_alpha   90.00
_cell.angle_beta   90.00
_cell.angle_gamma   90.00
#
_symmetry.space_group_name_H-M   'P 1'
#
loop_
_entity.id
_entity.type
_entity.pdbx_description
1 polymer ?
#
loop_
_entity_poly.entity_id
_entity_poly.type
_entity_poly.pdbx_seq_one_letter_code
_entity_poly.pdbx_strand_id
1 'polypeptide(L)'
;MEHDKFMRYGRALGLWRNPRENIKPEPTNYFSDDPIYLTSSKGEWVNQIQECKKENNPLENGVFIWTETKGTGHTFVSVHEGNSASVFTYGRFGRRSGVAGVVGDGILNFLQFEDARTYYREELYKMEAKAFVITDADPAIARMYFEKLWCSGSKVKETIKMGESTKRNGRTVDQYDVTGVNCTTHATKGVKIAGSQVFEGGYIINSQIRINYEEDFAVPVSLQRYLERKSAESSMLVVDMTSEFRKQYPNTDSYTPISEDTTLRVVSEVVSGIGKISPYSGGTVGGLLEGMHDVNK
;
A
#
# COMPACT_ATOMS: atom_id res chain seq x y z
N MET A 1 -46.12 80.29 45.55
CA MET A 1 -44.87 79.58 45.23
C MET A 1 -44.58 79.86 43.76
N GLU A 2 -43.48 80.54 43.47
CA GLU A 2 -43.21 81.15 42.16
C GLU A 2 -43.10 80.11 41.03
N HIS A 3 -43.77 80.40 39.91
CA HIS A 3 -43.97 79.54 38.74
C HIS A 3 -42.66 78.89 38.22
N ASP A 4 -41.55 79.61 38.31
CA ASP A 4 -40.25 79.14 37.83
C ASP A 4 -39.67 77.99 38.67
N LYS A 5 -39.96 77.92 39.97
CA LYS A 5 -39.55 76.78 40.80
C LYS A 5 -40.33 75.51 40.46
N PHE A 6 -41.62 75.64 40.12
CA PHE A 6 -42.46 74.52 39.71
C PHE A 6 -42.00 73.94 38.35
N MET A 7 -41.69 74.80 37.39
CA MET A 7 -41.21 74.37 36.06
C MET A 7 -39.82 73.72 36.11
N ARG A 8 -38.93 74.17 37.01
CA ARG A 8 -37.63 73.53 37.23
C ARG A 8 -37.76 72.15 37.89
N TYR A 9 -38.66 72.00 38.87
CA TYR A 9 -38.89 70.71 39.53
C TYR A 9 -39.48 69.67 38.55
N GLY A 10 -40.40 70.09 37.67
CA GLY A 10 -40.96 69.23 36.63
C GLY A 10 -39.95 68.76 35.57
N ARG A 11 -38.96 69.60 35.20
CA ARG A 11 -37.87 69.19 34.28
C ARG A 11 -36.87 68.25 34.94
N ALA A 12 -36.58 68.44 36.24
CA ALA A 12 -35.67 67.56 37.00
C ALA A 12 -36.25 66.16 37.24
N LEU A 13 -37.58 66.04 37.36
CA LEU A 13 -38.28 64.75 37.42
C LEU A 13 -38.53 64.11 36.03
N GLY A 14 -38.06 64.73 34.94
CA GLY A 14 -38.18 64.20 33.58
C GLY A 14 -39.58 64.29 32.97
N LEU A 15 -40.50 65.04 33.58
CA LEU A 15 -41.90 65.13 33.15
C LEU A 15 -42.11 66.08 31.95
N TRP A 16 -41.10 66.88 31.55
CA TRP A 16 -41.18 67.81 30.40
C TRP A 16 -39.84 67.91 29.64
N ARG A 17 -39.84 67.76 28.30
CA ARG A 17 -38.66 67.90 27.40
C ARG A 17 -38.84 69.05 26.41
N ASN A 18 -37.76 69.76 26.08
CA ASN A 18 -37.77 70.93 25.18
C ASN A 18 -37.84 70.52 23.69
N PRO A 19 -38.59 71.22 22.82
CA PRO A 19 -38.94 70.71 21.48
C PRO A 19 -37.93 70.98 20.34
N ARG A 20 -36.71 71.45 20.61
CA ARG A 20 -35.82 72.01 19.56
C ARG A 20 -34.34 71.57 19.57
N GLU A 21 -34.00 70.45 20.22
CA GLU A 21 -32.60 69.95 20.24
C GLU A 21 -32.29 68.80 19.25
N ASN A 22 -33.23 68.41 18.36
CA ASN A 22 -33.03 67.29 17.45
C ASN A 22 -33.08 67.68 15.96
N ILE A 23 -32.15 68.53 15.50
CA ILE A 23 -31.88 68.65 14.06
C ILE A 23 -30.36 68.52 13.85
N LYS A 24 -29.91 67.29 13.60
CA LYS A 24 -28.63 67.02 12.93
C LYS A 24 -28.95 66.75 11.45
N PRO A 25 -28.17 67.26 10.49
CA PRO A 25 -28.38 66.93 9.08
C PRO A 25 -28.17 65.43 8.84
N GLU A 26 -29.07 64.80 8.11
CA GLU A 26 -29.01 63.38 7.77
C GLU A 26 -27.85 63.06 6.79
N PRO A 27 -27.20 61.89 6.92
CA PRO A 27 -26.16 61.46 6.00
C PRO A 27 -26.74 61.06 4.64
N THR A 28 -26.05 61.44 3.56
CA THR A 28 -26.37 61.07 2.18
C THR A 28 -26.23 59.54 1.98
N ASN A 29 -27.36 58.85 1.78
CA ASN A 29 -27.41 57.43 1.41
C ASN A 29 -27.22 57.27 -0.12
N TYR A 30 -26.25 56.43 -0.53
CA TYR A 30 -25.96 56.08 -1.94
C TYR A 30 -26.60 54.74 -2.36
N PHE A 31 -27.64 54.28 -1.67
CA PHE A 31 -28.36 53.06 -2.00
C PHE A 31 -29.80 53.42 -2.37
N SER A 32 -30.24 53.05 -3.56
CA SER A 32 -31.64 53.16 -3.97
C SER A 32 -32.48 52.14 -3.19
N ASP A 33 -33.53 52.60 -2.51
CA ASP A 33 -34.47 51.78 -1.72
C ASP A 33 -35.54 51.07 -2.59
N ASP A 34 -35.24 50.77 -3.85
CA ASP A 34 -36.13 49.96 -4.67
C ASP A 34 -35.94 48.48 -4.31
N PRO A 35 -36.97 47.77 -3.80
CA PRO A 35 -36.82 46.37 -3.48
C PRO A 35 -36.59 45.57 -4.77
N ILE A 36 -35.41 44.95 -4.87
CA ILE A 36 -35.16 43.93 -5.89
C ILE A 36 -36.05 42.74 -5.54
N TYR A 37 -37.14 42.57 -6.28
CA TYR A 37 -37.93 41.34 -6.21
C TYR A 37 -37.15 40.20 -6.85
N LEU A 38 -36.47 39.40 -6.02
CA LEU A 38 -35.93 38.12 -6.44
C LEU A 38 -37.12 37.25 -6.85
N THR A 39 -37.20 36.87 -8.12
CA THR A 39 -38.14 35.83 -8.56
C THR A 39 -37.76 34.53 -7.86
N SER A 40 -38.73 33.94 -7.13
CA SER A 40 -38.53 32.63 -6.50
C SER A 40 -38.13 31.64 -7.57
N SER A 41 -36.95 31.05 -7.45
CA SER A 41 -36.55 29.95 -8.32
C SER A 41 -37.59 28.82 -8.16
N LYS A 42 -38.12 28.32 -9.27
CA LYS A 42 -38.80 27.01 -9.29
C LYS A 42 -37.73 25.93 -9.22
N GLY A 43 -37.00 25.86 -8.12
CA GLY A 43 -36.12 24.74 -7.80
C GLY A 43 -36.94 23.69 -7.06
N GLU A 44 -37.12 22.53 -7.67
CA GLU A 44 -37.56 21.33 -6.95
C GLU A 44 -36.60 21.07 -5.79
N TRP A 45 -37.15 20.82 -4.60
CA TRP A 45 -36.37 20.19 -3.54
C TRP A 45 -35.95 18.81 -4.05
N VAL A 46 -34.66 18.64 -4.35
CA VAL A 46 -34.12 17.29 -4.55
C VAL A 46 -34.14 16.62 -3.18
N ASN A 47 -35.27 15.98 -2.87
CA ASN A 47 -35.41 15.04 -1.77
C ASN A 47 -34.58 13.81 -2.10
N GLN A 48 -33.27 13.92 -1.92
CA GLN A 48 -32.37 12.80 -1.77
C GLN A 48 -31.04 13.37 -1.28
N ILE A 49 -30.83 13.32 0.04
CA ILE A 49 -29.53 12.89 0.54
C ILE A 49 -29.37 11.48 -0.03
N GLN A 50 -28.95 11.40 -1.28
CA GLN A 50 -28.33 10.20 -1.80
C GLN A 50 -27.05 10.12 -0.98
N GLU A 51 -27.11 9.43 0.16
CA GLU A 51 -25.91 9.01 0.87
C GLU A 51 -24.97 8.52 -0.22
N CYS A 52 -23.85 9.22 -0.43
CA CYS A 52 -22.80 8.74 -1.31
C CYS A 52 -22.32 7.44 -0.68
N LYS A 53 -22.97 6.32 -1.04
CA LYS A 53 -22.51 5.00 -0.65
C LYS A 53 -21.10 4.93 -1.17
N LYS A 54 -20.14 4.90 -0.25
CA LYS A 54 -18.74 4.74 -0.57
C LYS A 54 -18.66 3.57 -1.55
N GLU A 55 -18.10 3.84 -2.72
CA GLU A 55 -17.92 2.81 -3.74
C GLU A 55 -17.19 1.64 -3.08
N ASN A 56 -17.74 0.43 -3.23
CA ASN A 56 -17.16 -0.75 -2.63
C ASN A 56 -15.82 -1.03 -3.33
N ASN A 57 -14.72 -0.64 -2.71
CA ASN A 57 -13.39 -0.92 -3.22
C ASN A 57 -12.85 -2.21 -2.59
N PRO A 58 -12.80 -3.33 -3.32
CA PRO A 58 -12.29 -4.59 -2.78
C PRO A 58 -10.78 -4.54 -2.50
N LEU A 59 -10.08 -3.50 -2.96
CA LEU A 59 -8.67 -3.25 -2.70
C LEU A 59 -8.45 -2.21 -1.59
N GLU A 60 -9.48 -1.81 -0.85
CA GLU A 60 -9.35 -0.77 0.18
C GLU A 60 -8.40 -1.18 1.31
N ASN A 61 -8.55 -2.43 1.79
CA ASN A 61 -7.80 -2.96 2.92
C ASN A 61 -7.34 -4.39 2.60
N GLY A 62 -6.11 -4.73 2.94
CA GLY A 62 -5.61 -6.10 2.82
C GLY A 62 -4.11 -6.21 2.70
N VAL A 63 -3.61 -7.43 2.88
CA VAL A 63 -2.24 -7.82 2.55
C VAL A 63 -2.28 -8.61 1.26
N PHE A 64 -1.57 -8.13 0.25
CA PHE A 64 -1.53 -8.73 -1.08
C PHE A 64 -0.14 -9.26 -1.37
N ILE A 65 -0.04 -10.53 -1.74
CA ILE A 65 1.18 -11.12 -2.28
C ILE A 65 1.13 -11.00 -3.80
N TRP A 66 2.21 -10.51 -4.38
CA TRP A 66 2.40 -10.40 -5.80
C TRP A 66 3.45 -11.38 -6.29
N THR A 67 3.16 -12.06 -7.39
CA THR A 67 4.08 -13.02 -7.99
C THR A 67 4.25 -12.75 -9.47
N GLU A 68 5.51 -12.63 -9.87
CA GLU A 68 5.96 -12.60 -11.26
C GLU A 68 6.68 -13.92 -11.58
N THR A 69 6.39 -14.50 -12.74
CA THR A 69 7.03 -15.74 -13.20
C THR A 69 7.92 -15.56 -14.43
N LYS A 70 8.07 -14.35 -14.95
CA LYS A 70 8.95 -14.09 -16.10
C LYS A 70 10.41 -14.01 -15.67
N GLY A 71 11.32 -14.49 -16.52
CA GLY A 71 12.76 -14.53 -16.20
C GLY A 71 13.03 -15.36 -14.94
N THR A 72 13.71 -14.77 -13.94
CA THR A 72 13.93 -15.43 -12.64
C THR A 72 12.70 -15.47 -11.74
N GLY A 73 11.65 -14.73 -12.13
CA GLY A 73 10.52 -14.38 -11.31
C GLY A 73 10.86 -13.36 -10.22
N HIS A 74 9.81 -12.82 -9.62
CA HIS A 74 9.89 -11.89 -8.51
C HIS A 74 8.69 -12.05 -7.57
N THR A 75 8.84 -11.67 -6.32
CA THR A 75 7.75 -11.69 -5.33
C THR A 75 7.84 -10.46 -4.47
N PHE A 76 6.72 -9.79 -4.25
CA PHE A 76 6.64 -8.65 -3.35
C PHE A 76 5.31 -8.61 -2.62
N VAL A 77 5.21 -7.76 -1.61
CA VAL A 77 3.98 -7.57 -0.82
C VAL A 77 3.50 -6.15 -1.00
N SER A 78 2.20 -5.97 -1.12
CA SER A 78 1.58 -4.68 -0.86
C SER A 78 0.59 -4.76 0.29
N VAL A 79 0.54 -3.69 1.07
CA VAL A 79 -0.35 -3.54 2.21
C VAL A 79 -1.22 -2.33 1.96
N HIS A 80 -2.53 -2.53 2.00
CA HIS A 80 -3.51 -1.47 1.82
C HIS A 80 -4.25 -1.24 3.14
N GLU A 81 -4.33 0.03 3.54
CA GLU A 81 -5.09 0.48 4.71
C GLU A 81 -5.84 1.77 4.35
N GLY A 82 -7.17 1.72 4.35
CA GLY A 82 -8.02 2.86 4.05
C GLY A 82 -7.74 3.49 2.68
N ASN A 83 -7.54 2.67 1.64
CA ASN A 83 -7.10 3.08 0.28
C ASN A 83 -5.66 3.63 0.19
N SER A 84 -4.88 3.62 1.26
CA SER A 84 -3.46 3.92 1.21
C SER A 84 -2.67 2.65 0.91
N ALA A 85 -2.04 2.60 -0.27
CA ALA A 85 -1.24 1.46 -0.70
C ALA A 85 0.25 1.70 -0.38
N SER A 86 0.85 0.73 0.33
CA SER A 86 2.27 0.65 0.62
C SER A 86 2.84 -0.61 -0.03
N VAL A 87 3.86 -0.47 -0.88
CA VAL A 87 4.51 -1.60 -1.57
C VAL A 87 5.88 -1.85 -0.97
N PHE A 88 6.14 -3.10 -0.63
CA PHE A 88 7.41 -3.58 -0.09
C PHE A 88 7.99 -4.61 -1.06
N THR A 89 9.01 -4.19 -1.82
CA THR A 89 9.65 -5.03 -2.84
C THR A 89 11.13 -5.20 -2.52
N TYR A 90 11.52 -6.44 -2.20
CA TYR A 90 12.87 -6.81 -1.77
C TYR A 90 13.63 -7.52 -2.90
N GLY A 91 14.84 -7.07 -3.25
CA GLY A 91 15.51 -7.56 -4.44
C GLY A 91 16.97 -7.14 -4.58
N ARG A 92 17.63 -7.73 -5.58
CA ARG A 92 18.98 -7.35 -6.03
C ARG A 92 18.93 -6.11 -6.93
N PHE A 93 18.51 -4.97 -6.37
CA PHE A 93 18.39 -3.67 -7.06
C PHE A 93 19.70 -2.86 -7.11
N GLY A 94 20.74 -3.33 -6.39
CA GLY A 94 22.04 -2.67 -6.27
C GLY A 94 23.16 -3.50 -6.88
N ARG A 95 24.25 -3.65 -6.12
CA ARG A 95 25.42 -4.43 -6.57
C ARG A 95 25.04 -5.91 -6.62
N ARG A 96 25.56 -6.61 -7.63
CA ARG A 96 25.39 -8.06 -7.83
C ARG A 96 26.78 -8.70 -7.87
N SER A 97 26.89 -9.88 -7.28
CA SER A 97 28.13 -10.63 -7.14
C SER A 97 27.89 -12.15 -7.24
N GLY A 98 28.97 -12.92 -7.35
CA GLY A 98 28.94 -14.35 -7.64
C GLY A 98 28.75 -14.68 -9.12
N VAL A 99 28.93 -15.95 -9.47
CA VAL A 99 28.72 -16.46 -10.84
C VAL A 99 27.26 -16.19 -11.24
N ALA A 100 27.05 -15.52 -12.38
CA ALA A 100 25.73 -15.10 -12.88
C ALA A 100 24.94 -14.08 -12.01
N GLY A 101 25.55 -13.45 -11.00
CA GLY A 101 24.90 -12.39 -10.21
C GLY A 101 23.79 -12.89 -9.27
N VAL A 102 23.98 -14.08 -8.72
CA VAL A 102 23.05 -14.78 -7.82
C VAL A 102 23.03 -14.23 -6.38
N VAL A 103 24.06 -13.48 -6.00
CA VAL A 103 24.18 -12.81 -4.69
C VAL A 103 24.23 -11.30 -4.92
N GLY A 104 23.85 -10.49 -3.93
CA GLY A 104 23.98 -9.03 -4.05
C GLY A 104 23.53 -8.27 -2.82
N ASP A 105 23.47 -6.94 -2.95
CA ASP A 105 22.87 -6.10 -1.92
C ASP A 105 21.38 -6.46 -1.78
N GLY A 106 20.96 -6.86 -0.58
CA GLY A 106 19.57 -7.09 -0.22
C GLY A 106 18.87 -5.76 0.02
N ILE A 107 18.20 -5.24 -1.00
CA ILE A 107 17.56 -3.92 -0.95
C ILE A 107 16.05 -4.10 -0.82
N LEU A 108 15.49 -3.54 0.25
CA LEU A 108 14.06 -3.38 0.43
C LEU A 108 13.66 -1.97 -0.04
N ASN A 109 12.79 -1.90 -1.05
CA ASN A 109 12.15 -0.66 -1.44
C ASN A 109 10.81 -0.52 -0.71
N PHE A 110 10.55 0.68 -0.20
CA PHE A 110 9.25 1.06 0.36
C PHE A 110 8.62 2.12 -0.55
N LEU A 111 7.66 1.70 -1.39
CA LEU A 111 7.02 2.58 -2.36
C LEU A 111 5.63 2.99 -1.87
N GLN A 112 5.31 4.26 -2.06
CA GLN A 112 4.02 4.84 -1.71
C GLN A 112 3.52 5.73 -2.85
N PHE A 113 2.23 6.05 -2.83
CA PHE A 113 1.62 7.01 -3.75
C PHE A 113 1.91 6.71 -5.23
N GLU A 114 2.46 7.67 -5.99
CA GLU A 114 2.77 7.47 -7.41
C GLU A 114 3.82 6.39 -7.65
N ASP A 115 4.84 6.27 -6.80
CA ASP A 115 5.87 5.24 -6.98
C ASP A 115 5.26 3.83 -6.86
N ALA A 116 4.29 3.64 -5.95
CA ALA A 116 3.53 2.39 -5.84
C ALA A 116 2.61 2.16 -7.06
N ARG A 117 1.90 3.21 -7.53
CA ARG A 117 1.00 3.12 -8.70
C ARG A 117 1.75 2.76 -9.97
N THR A 118 2.86 3.42 -10.24
CA THR A 118 3.73 3.12 -11.38
C THR A 118 4.25 1.70 -11.30
N TYR A 119 4.68 1.26 -10.11
CA TYR A 119 5.16 -0.10 -9.90
C TYR A 119 4.06 -1.14 -10.19
N TYR A 120 2.83 -0.95 -9.67
CA TYR A 120 1.72 -1.86 -9.99
C TYR A 120 1.45 -1.98 -11.49
N ARG A 121 1.43 -0.87 -12.24
CA ARG A 121 1.18 -0.92 -13.68
C ARG A 121 2.29 -1.66 -14.42
N GLU A 122 3.54 -1.41 -14.06
CA GLU A 122 4.68 -2.13 -14.65
C GLU A 122 4.54 -3.64 -14.38
N GLU A 123 4.32 -4.03 -13.13
CA GLU A 123 4.20 -5.43 -12.74
C GLU A 123 2.99 -6.12 -13.39
N LEU A 124 1.83 -5.47 -13.44
CA LEU A 124 0.61 -6.02 -14.04
C LEU A 124 0.71 -6.25 -15.56
N TYR A 125 1.35 -5.34 -16.30
CA TYR A 125 1.27 -5.32 -17.77
C TYR A 125 2.57 -5.70 -18.46
N LYS A 126 3.72 -5.32 -17.92
CA LYS A 126 5.02 -5.69 -18.47
C LYS A 126 5.41 -7.08 -18.00
N MET A 127 5.28 -7.32 -16.69
CA MET A 127 5.69 -8.57 -16.06
C MET A 127 4.57 -9.61 -15.99
N GLU A 128 3.32 -9.19 -16.21
CA GLU A 128 2.11 -10.02 -16.08
C GLU A 128 1.98 -10.69 -14.71
N ALA A 129 2.39 -9.96 -13.67
CA ALA A 129 2.30 -10.41 -12.30
C ALA A 129 0.84 -10.67 -11.89
N LYS A 130 0.68 -11.63 -10.97
CA LYS A 130 -0.58 -11.92 -10.30
C LYS A 130 -0.59 -11.37 -8.88
N ALA A 131 -1.76 -10.94 -8.42
CA ALA A 131 -1.96 -10.39 -7.09
C ALA A 131 -2.98 -11.22 -6.33
N PHE A 132 -2.61 -11.66 -5.12
CA PHE A 132 -3.46 -12.49 -4.26
C PHE A 132 -3.65 -11.81 -2.92
N VAL A 133 -4.89 -11.59 -2.49
CA VAL A 133 -5.16 -11.16 -1.10
C VAL A 133 -5.08 -12.35 -0.17
N ILE A 134 -4.41 -12.17 0.96
CA ILE A 134 -4.34 -13.12 2.05
C ILE A 134 -5.29 -12.63 3.14
N THR A 135 -6.44 -13.30 3.26
CA THR A 135 -7.60 -12.72 3.98
C THR A 135 -7.47 -12.79 5.50
N ASP A 136 -6.58 -13.62 6.02
CA ASP A 136 -6.29 -13.78 7.45
C ASP A 136 -5.00 -13.08 7.91
N ALA A 137 -4.31 -12.37 7.01
CA ALA A 137 -3.14 -11.57 7.34
C ALA A 137 -3.55 -10.17 7.84
N ASP A 138 -3.02 -9.74 8.98
CA ASP A 138 -3.27 -8.40 9.54
C ASP A 138 -2.46 -7.31 8.78
N PRO A 139 -3.12 -6.34 8.12
CA PRO A 139 -2.43 -5.28 7.38
C PRO A 139 -1.51 -4.41 8.26
N ALA A 140 -1.95 -4.05 9.46
CA ALA A 140 -1.18 -3.18 10.34
C ALA A 140 0.10 -3.86 10.82
N ILE A 141 0.03 -5.15 11.17
CA ILE A 141 1.19 -5.95 11.57
C ILE A 141 2.15 -6.15 10.38
N ALA A 142 1.62 -6.51 9.20
CA ALA A 142 2.42 -6.68 8.00
C ALA A 142 3.21 -5.41 7.65
N ARG A 143 2.52 -4.27 7.64
CA ARG A 143 3.13 -2.97 7.37
C ARG A 143 4.20 -2.63 8.39
N MET A 144 3.87 -2.73 9.68
CA MET A 144 4.81 -2.41 10.75
C MET A 144 6.09 -3.24 10.65
N TYR A 145 5.97 -4.54 10.31
CA TYR A 145 7.12 -5.42 10.10
C TYR A 145 8.03 -4.90 8.98
N PHE A 146 7.48 -4.65 7.79
CA PHE A 146 8.29 -4.22 6.65
C PHE A 146 8.84 -2.80 6.81
N GLU A 147 8.07 -1.87 7.38
CA GLU A 147 8.56 -0.52 7.69
C GLU A 147 9.71 -0.56 8.69
N LYS A 148 9.60 -1.38 9.75
CA LYS A 148 10.68 -1.54 10.73
C LYS A 148 11.94 -2.12 10.08
N LEU A 149 11.78 -3.13 9.23
CA LEU A 149 12.90 -3.71 8.48
C LEU A 149 13.55 -2.65 7.57
N TRP A 150 12.75 -1.89 6.83
CA TRP A 150 13.22 -0.81 5.97
C TRP A 150 13.96 0.28 6.75
N CYS A 151 13.38 0.76 7.86
CA CYS A 151 13.98 1.76 8.75
C CYS A 151 15.30 1.30 9.37
N SER A 152 15.46 -0.01 9.62
CA SER A 152 16.70 -0.58 10.14
C SER A 152 17.83 -0.63 9.11
N GLY A 153 17.51 -0.54 7.82
CA GLY A 153 18.48 -0.64 6.74
C GLY A 153 19.32 0.62 6.54
N SER A 154 20.53 0.43 6.00
CA SER A 154 21.41 1.53 5.63
C SER A 154 21.02 2.15 4.29
N LYS A 155 21.45 3.39 4.04
CA LYS A 155 21.30 4.01 2.72
C LYS A 155 21.95 3.12 1.65
N VAL A 156 21.28 2.96 0.51
CA VAL A 156 21.79 2.17 -0.61
C VAL A 156 23.09 2.75 -1.15
N LYS A 157 24.02 1.88 -1.55
CA LYS A 157 25.20 2.25 -2.34
C LYS A 157 24.76 2.37 -3.79
N GLU A 158 24.55 3.59 -4.25
CA GLU A 158 24.02 3.86 -5.59
C GLU A 158 24.93 3.27 -6.68
N THR A 159 24.32 2.67 -7.71
CA THR A 159 25.02 2.16 -8.89
C THR A 159 24.46 2.80 -10.15
N ILE A 160 25.22 2.79 -11.24
CA ILE A 160 24.82 3.41 -12.53
C ILE A 160 23.51 2.81 -13.06
N LYS A 161 23.27 1.52 -12.81
CA LYS A 161 22.07 0.79 -13.28
C LYS A 161 20.89 0.84 -12.30
N MET A 162 21.05 1.49 -11.14
CA MET A 162 20.00 1.58 -10.14
C MET A 162 18.91 2.55 -10.60
N GLY A 163 17.65 2.11 -10.53
CA GLY A 163 16.50 2.95 -10.87
C GLY A 163 16.30 4.10 -9.87
N GLU A 164 15.78 5.23 -10.33
CA GLU A 164 15.56 6.42 -9.49
C GLU A 164 14.64 6.16 -8.30
N SER A 165 13.61 5.32 -8.48
CA SER A 165 12.74 4.91 -7.38
C SER A 165 13.52 4.20 -6.27
N THR A 166 14.43 3.28 -6.62
CA THR A 166 15.30 2.61 -5.64
C THR A 166 16.29 3.54 -4.97
N LYS A 167 16.85 4.52 -5.68
CA LYS A 167 17.75 5.51 -5.07
C LYS A 167 17.03 6.32 -3.98
N ARG A 168 15.77 6.67 -4.20
CA ARG A 168 14.95 7.43 -3.24
C ARG A 168 14.40 6.58 -2.10
N ASN A 169 13.89 5.40 -2.44
CA ASN A 169 13.02 4.61 -1.57
C ASN A 169 13.69 3.32 -1.07
N GLY A 170 14.90 3.00 -1.51
CA GLY A 170 15.60 1.78 -1.17
C GLY A 170 16.43 1.89 0.10
N ARG A 171 16.47 0.81 0.87
CA ARG A 171 17.38 0.59 2.00
C ARG A 171 18.04 -0.77 1.88
N THR A 172 19.35 -0.83 2.09
CA THR A 172 20.07 -2.12 2.18
C THR A 172 19.85 -2.69 3.57
N VAL A 173 19.14 -3.81 3.66
CA VAL A 173 18.71 -4.43 4.93
C VAL A 173 19.53 -5.66 5.29
N ASP A 174 20.09 -6.34 4.30
CA ASP A 174 20.91 -7.56 4.43
C ASP A 174 21.63 -7.87 3.10
N GLN A 175 22.13 -9.10 2.97
CA GLN A 175 22.69 -9.65 1.75
C GLN A 175 21.65 -10.57 1.09
N TYR A 176 21.40 -10.33 -0.20
CA TYR A 176 20.53 -11.19 -0.99
C TYR A 176 21.25 -12.47 -1.39
N ASP A 177 20.61 -13.61 -1.18
CA ASP A 177 20.99 -14.92 -1.70
C ASP A 177 19.78 -15.63 -2.32
N VAL A 178 19.82 -15.93 -3.62
CA VAL A 178 18.76 -16.68 -4.32
C VAL A 178 18.37 -18.00 -3.65
N THR A 179 19.28 -18.65 -2.93
CA THR A 179 19.06 -19.94 -2.26
C THR A 179 18.44 -19.82 -0.88
N GLY A 180 18.48 -18.65 -0.23
CA GLY A 180 18.13 -18.50 1.18
C GLY A 180 17.34 -17.24 1.46
N VAL A 181 18.00 -16.09 1.33
CA VAL A 181 17.44 -14.77 1.66
C VAL A 181 17.08 -14.04 0.37
N ASN A 182 15.85 -14.22 -0.09
CA ASN A 182 15.39 -13.72 -1.37
C ASN A 182 14.02 -13.02 -1.29
N CYS A 183 13.50 -12.57 -2.46
CA CYS A 183 12.24 -11.86 -2.58
C CYS A 183 11.05 -12.66 -2.04
N THR A 184 10.98 -13.94 -2.38
CA THR A 184 9.92 -14.86 -1.95
C THR A 184 9.97 -15.15 -0.45
N THR A 185 11.16 -15.34 0.12
CA THR A 185 11.29 -15.59 1.57
C THR A 185 10.93 -14.36 2.40
N HIS A 186 11.31 -13.15 1.96
CA HIS A 186 10.92 -11.91 2.64
C HIS A 186 9.41 -11.66 2.56
N ALA A 187 8.80 -11.88 1.38
CA ALA A 187 7.37 -11.73 1.19
C ALA A 187 6.56 -12.69 2.07
N THR A 188 6.89 -13.98 2.03
CA THR A 188 6.20 -15.01 2.83
C THR A 188 6.40 -14.81 4.34
N LYS A 189 7.62 -14.43 4.77
CA LYS A 189 7.89 -14.11 6.18
C LYS A 189 7.05 -12.94 6.70
N GLY A 190 6.88 -11.88 5.91
CA GLY A 190 6.02 -10.76 6.30
C GLY A 190 4.56 -11.16 6.49
N VAL A 191 4.04 -12.02 5.62
CA VAL A 191 2.67 -12.55 5.71
C VAL A 191 2.50 -13.50 6.91
N LYS A 192 3.49 -14.35 7.21
CA LYS A 192 3.49 -15.19 8.42
C LYS A 192 3.50 -14.36 9.69
N ILE A 193 4.34 -13.32 9.75
CA ILE A 193 4.42 -12.40 10.90
C ILE A 193 3.10 -11.63 11.07
N ALA A 194 2.36 -11.38 9.99
CA ALA A 194 1.03 -10.79 10.03
C ALA A 194 -0.05 -11.73 10.59
N GLY A 195 0.31 -12.94 11.03
CA GLY A 195 -0.60 -13.89 11.69
C GLY A 195 -1.33 -14.84 10.75
N SER A 196 -0.99 -14.84 9.46
CA SER A 196 -1.64 -15.70 8.47
C SER A 196 -1.23 -17.16 8.63
N GLN A 197 -2.23 -18.04 8.56
CA GLN A 197 -2.07 -19.50 8.53
C GLN A 197 -2.06 -20.02 7.09
N VAL A 198 -1.98 -19.16 6.07
CA VAL A 198 -2.06 -19.56 4.66
C VAL A 198 -0.97 -20.55 4.25
N PHE A 199 0.14 -20.61 4.98
CA PHE A 199 1.25 -21.53 4.74
C PHE A 199 1.26 -22.73 5.70
N GLU A 200 0.32 -22.80 6.64
CA GLU A 200 0.19 -23.93 7.53
C GLU A 200 -0.59 -25.06 6.86
N GLY A 201 -0.07 -26.27 7.01
CA GLY A 201 -0.67 -27.50 6.52
C GLY A 201 -0.66 -28.57 7.59
N GLY A 202 -1.47 -29.60 7.38
CA GLY A 202 -1.39 -30.79 8.19
C GLY A 202 -2.19 -31.94 7.60
N TYR A 203 -1.71 -33.15 7.86
CA TYR A 203 -2.42 -34.36 7.51
C TYR A 203 -2.55 -35.27 8.73
N ILE A 204 -3.64 -36.01 8.78
CA ILE A 204 -3.88 -37.00 9.82
C ILE A 204 -3.44 -38.34 9.24
N ILE A 205 -2.49 -38.99 9.91
CA ILE A 205 -2.14 -40.37 9.60
C ILE A 205 -3.12 -41.33 10.27
N ASN A 206 -3.24 -42.56 9.76
CA ASN A 206 -4.19 -43.59 10.22
C ASN A 206 -4.16 -43.86 11.74
N SER A 207 -3.13 -43.41 12.47
CA SER A 207 -3.01 -43.47 13.92
C SER A 207 -3.63 -42.28 14.68
N GLN A 208 -4.46 -41.43 14.03
CA GLN A 208 -5.03 -40.20 14.61
C GLN A 208 -3.99 -39.14 15.05
N ILE A 209 -2.73 -39.32 14.66
CA ILE A 209 -1.68 -38.32 14.88
C ILE A 209 -1.78 -37.28 13.76
N ARG A 210 -1.94 -36.02 14.14
CA ARG A 210 -1.88 -34.89 13.21
C ARG A 210 -0.43 -34.48 13.02
N ILE A 211 0.09 -34.63 11.81
CA ILE A 211 1.39 -34.11 11.42
C ILE A 211 1.16 -32.74 10.80
N ASN A 212 1.57 -31.70 11.51
CA ASN A 212 1.56 -30.33 10.99
C ASN A 212 2.87 -30.06 10.25
N TYR A 213 2.79 -29.29 9.19
CA TYR A 213 3.94 -28.79 8.46
C TYR A 213 3.67 -27.34 8.05
N GLU A 214 4.74 -26.59 7.84
CA GLU A 214 4.68 -25.22 7.36
C GLU A 214 5.37 -25.17 5.99
N GLU A 215 4.66 -24.64 5.00
CA GLU A 215 5.21 -24.46 3.66
C GLU A 215 6.11 -23.21 3.66
N ASP A 216 7.33 -23.35 3.15
CA ASP A 216 8.20 -22.21 2.82
C ASP A 216 8.53 -22.20 1.33
N PHE A 217 8.66 -20.99 0.79
CA PHE A 217 8.94 -20.77 -0.63
C PHE A 217 10.16 -19.88 -0.81
N ALA A 218 11.07 -20.30 -1.69
CA ALA A 218 12.17 -19.48 -2.19
C ALA A 218 12.06 -19.20 -3.70
N VAL A 219 11.08 -19.79 -4.38
CA VAL A 219 10.91 -19.67 -5.82
C VAL A 219 9.56 -19.03 -6.13
N PRO A 220 9.53 -17.89 -6.84
CA PRO A 220 8.28 -17.18 -7.16
C PRO A 220 7.23 -18.04 -7.86
N VAL A 221 7.63 -18.86 -8.85
CA VAL A 221 6.68 -19.73 -9.57
C VAL A 221 6.06 -20.81 -8.68
N SER A 222 6.83 -21.36 -7.74
CA SER A 222 6.31 -22.34 -6.79
C SER A 222 5.30 -21.71 -5.85
N LEU A 223 5.58 -20.49 -5.37
CA LEU A 223 4.64 -19.71 -4.56
C LEU A 223 3.37 -19.36 -5.35
N GLN A 224 3.50 -18.88 -6.59
CA GLN A 224 2.33 -18.56 -7.41
C GLN A 224 1.42 -19.77 -7.59
N ARG A 225 1.99 -20.93 -7.99
CA ARG A 225 1.22 -22.17 -8.15
C ARG A 225 0.52 -22.59 -6.85
N TYR A 226 1.17 -22.34 -5.71
CA TYR A 226 0.58 -22.60 -4.40
C TYR A 226 -0.63 -21.68 -4.13
N LEU A 227 -0.46 -20.38 -4.32
CA LEU A 227 -1.52 -19.37 -4.11
C LEU A 227 -2.69 -19.56 -5.08
N GLU A 228 -2.43 -19.93 -6.34
CA GLU A 228 -3.47 -20.28 -7.32
C GLU A 228 -4.29 -21.49 -6.84
N ARG A 229 -3.64 -22.56 -6.36
CA ARG A 229 -4.37 -23.70 -5.79
C ARG A 229 -5.18 -23.31 -4.57
N LYS A 230 -4.60 -22.52 -3.66
CA LYS A 230 -5.28 -22.01 -2.46
C LYS A 230 -6.49 -21.13 -2.80
N SER A 231 -6.40 -20.32 -3.86
CA SER A 231 -7.52 -19.49 -4.31
C SER A 231 -8.70 -20.26 -4.90
N ALA A 232 -8.49 -21.53 -5.27
CA ALA A 232 -9.55 -22.42 -5.71
C ALA A 232 -10.19 -23.23 -4.56
N GLU A 233 -9.62 -23.17 -3.35
CA GLU A 233 -10.18 -23.82 -2.17
C GLU A 233 -11.39 -23.03 -1.62
N SER A 234 -12.35 -23.73 -1.01
CA SER A 234 -13.53 -23.12 -0.39
C SER A 234 -13.23 -22.34 0.89
N SER A 235 -12.00 -22.42 1.42
CA SER A 235 -11.56 -21.72 2.63
C SER A 235 -11.50 -20.20 2.45
N MET A 236 -11.37 -19.72 1.21
CA MET A 236 -11.24 -18.30 0.85
C MET A 236 -10.09 -17.58 1.58
N LEU A 237 -9.10 -18.32 2.09
CA LEU A 237 -7.89 -17.74 2.72
C LEU A 237 -7.05 -16.95 1.70
N VAL A 238 -7.14 -17.34 0.43
CA VAL A 238 -6.50 -16.66 -0.69
C VAL A 238 -7.56 -16.33 -1.72
N VAL A 239 -7.54 -15.12 -2.26
CA VAL A 239 -8.39 -14.74 -3.40
C VAL A 239 -7.51 -14.09 -4.46
N ASP A 240 -7.66 -14.50 -5.72
CA ASP A 240 -7.00 -13.84 -6.86
C ASP A 240 -7.68 -12.48 -7.11
N MET A 241 -6.92 -11.41 -6.89
CA MET A 241 -7.35 -10.02 -7.02
C MET A 241 -6.79 -9.35 -8.29
N THR A 242 -6.13 -10.12 -9.17
CA THR A 242 -5.43 -9.59 -10.36
C THR A 242 -6.37 -8.79 -11.26
N SER A 243 -7.61 -9.23 -11.45
CA SER A 243 -8.61 -8.52 -12.25
C SER A 243 -9.03 -7.18 -11.62
N GLU A 244 -9.22 -7.14 -10.30
CA GLU A 244 -9.54 -5.91 -9.58
C GLU A 244 -8.39 -4.90 -9.63
N PHE A 245 -7.15 -5.37 -9.50
CA PHE A 245 -5.98 -4.52 -9.68
C PHE A 245 -5.88 -3.97 -11.11
N ARG A 246 -6.18 -4.76 -12.15
CA ARG A 246 -6.23 -4.28 -13.54
C ARG A 246 -7.34 -3.25 -13.78
N LYS A 247 -8.46 -3.33 -13.06
CA LYS A 247 -9.53 -2.32 -13.13
C LYS A 247 -9.09 -1.01 -12.49
N GLN A 248 -8.50 -1.06 -11.28
CA GLN A 248 -8.09 0.13 -10.54
C GLN A 248 -6.84 0.80 -11.15
N TYR A 249 -5.93 0.01 -11.74
CA TYR A 249 -4.69 0.50 -12.33
C TYR A 249 -4.62 0.11 -13.81
N PRO A 250 -5.34 0.82 -14.70
CA PRO A 250 -5.32 0.52 -16.14
C PRO A 250 -3.94 0.80 -16.77
N ASN A 251 -3.68 0.16 -17.92
CA ASN A 251 -2.43 0.30 -18.69
C ASN A 251 -2.34 1.64 -19.42
N THR A 252 -2.20 2.73 -18.66
CA THR A 252 -2.09 4.10 -19.21
C THR A 252 -0.75 4.34 -19.90
N ASP A 253 0.29 3.61 -19.51
CA ASP A 253 1.66 3.77 -20.01
C ASP A 253 1.97 2.89 -21.23
N SER A 254 0.97 2.17 -21.76
CA SER A 254 1.08 1.31 -22.94
C SER A 254 2.19 0.24 -22.81
N TYR A 255 2.38 -0.30 -21.60
CA TYR A 255 3.34 -1.37 -21.37
C TYR A 255 3.00 -2.57 -22.25
N THR A 256 4.04 -3.14 -22.87
CA THR A 256 3.97 -4.41 -23.58
C THR A 256 4.58 -5.52 -22.72
N PRO A 257 3.95 -6.70 -22.66
CA PRO A 257 4.50 -7.84 -21.95
C PRO A 257 5.90 -8.17 -22.47
N ILE A 258 6.87 -8.36 -21.56
CA ILE A 258 8.19 -8.87 -21.97
C ILE A 258 8.09 -10.33 -22.39
N SER A 259 8.91 -10.74 -23.36
CA SER A 259 9.02 -12.13 -23.79
C SER A 259 9.61 -13.00 -22.68
N GLU A 260 9.05 -14.19 -22.48
CA GLU A 260 9.55 -15.16 -21.50
C GLU A 260 10.90 -15.74 -21.95
N ASP A 261 11.95 -15.58 -21.12
CA ASP A 261 13.20 -16.33 -21.28
C ASP A 261 13.14 -17.57 -20.38
N THR A 262 12.74 -18.69 -21.00
CA THR A 262 12.62 -19.99 -20.34
C THR A 262 13.94 -20.47 -19.75
N THR A 263 15.08 -20.07 -20.31
CA THR A 263 16.42 -20.50 -19.87
C THR A 263 16.74 -19.94 -18.49
N LEU A 264 16.48 -18.64 -18.29
CA LEU A 264 16.70 -17.94 -17.03
C LEU A 264 15.82 -18.48 -15.90
N ARG A 265 14.60 -18.87 -16.24
CA ARG A 265 13.64 -19.49 -15.31
C ARG A 265 14.12 -20.85 -14.82
N VAL A 266 14.52 -21.74 -15.73
CA VAL A 266 15.03 -23.08 -15.38
C VAL A 266 16.28 -22.99 -14.51
N VAL A 267 17.20 -22.07 -14.83
CA VAL A 267 18.41 -21.86 -14.01
C VAL A 267 18.05 -21.40 -12.60
N SER A 268 17.09 -20.48 -12.44
CA SER A 268 16.63 -20.01 -11.12
C SER A 268 16.02 -21.15 -10.29
N GLU A 269 15.17 -21.98 -10.90
CA GLU A 269 14.56 -23.16 -10.26
C GLU A 269 15.63 -24.18 -9.82
N VAL A 270 16.66 -24.42 -10.65
CA VAL A 270 17.75 -25.34 -10.31
C VAL A 270 18.66 -24.78 -9.20
N VAL A 271 19.07 -23.52 -9.30
CA VAL A 271 19.98 -22.91 -8.30
C VAL A 271 19.32 -22.83 -6.93
N SER A 272 18.05 -22.45 -6.86
CA SER A 272 17.28 -22.46 -5.61
C SER A 272 17.09 -23.88 -5.06
N GLY A 273 17.01 -24.89 -5.92
CA GLY A 273 16.99 -26.32 -5.54
C GLY A 273 18.33 -26.86 -5.06
N ILE A 274 19.47 -26.39 -5.58
CA ILE A 274 20.81 -26.85 -5.14
C ILE A 274 21.11 -26.45 -3.68
N GLY A 275 20.53 -25.35 -3.19
CA GLY A 275 20.65 -24.92 -1.80
C GLY A 275 19.72 -25.63 -0.81
N LYS A 276 18.82 -26.52 -1.26
CA LYS A 276 17.74 -27.09 -0.43
C LYS A 276 17.49 -28.56 -0.74
N ILE A 277 17.27 -29.37 0.30
CA ILE A 277 16.96 -30.82 0.16
C ILE A 277 15.54 -31.03 -0.43
N SER A 278 14.76 -29.97 -0.66
CA SER A 278 13.40 -30.01 -1.25
C SER A 278 12.99 -28.63 -1.80
N PRO A 279 12.10 -28.54 -2.83
CA PRO A 279 11.48 -27.28 -3.28
C PRO A 279 10.61 -26.59 -2.22
N TYR A 280 10.34 -27.28 -1.10
CA TYR A 280 9.74 -26.76 0.12
C TYR A 280 10.85 -26.37 1.08
N SER A 281 10.98 -25.08 1.37
CA SER A 281 12.07 -24.56 2.18
C SER A 281 11.87 -24.91 3.66
N GLY A 282 12.96 -24.96 4.42
CA GLY A 282 12.95 -24.82 5.88
C GLY A 282 13.69 -23.53 6.19
N GLY A 283 12.98 -22.44 6.45
CA GLY A 283 13.48 -21.07 6.57
C GLY A 283 14.41 -20.79 7.75
N THR A 284 15.13 -21.78 8.27
CA THR A 284 15.91 -21.70 9.51
C THR A 284 17.43 -21.72 9.30
N VAL A 285 17.94 -21.93 8.09
CA VAL A 285 19.39 -21.99 7.81
C VAL A 285 19.79 -20.90 6.82
N GLY A 286 20.73 -20.04 7.20
CA GLY A 286 21.32 -19.00 6.35
C GLY A 286 21.75 -19.55 4.98
N GLY A 287 21.63 -18.73 3.94
CA GLY A 287 21.83 -19.14 2.54
C GLY A 287 23.16 -19.86 2.32
N LEU A 288 23.16 -20.89 1.45
CA LEU A 288 24.34 -21.73 1.23
C LEU A 288 25.52 -20.95 0.61
N LEU A 289 25.26 -19.79 -0.02
CA LEU A 289 26.27 -19.01 -0.74
C LEU A 289 26.94 -17.92 0.13
N GLU A 290 26.51 -17.76 1.38
CA GLU A 290 27.01 -16.76 2.35
C GLU A 290 28.53 -16.88 2.59
N GLY A 291 29.13 -18.05 2.32
CA GLY A 291 30.56 -18.32 2.52
C GLY A 291 31.51 -17.98 1.35
N MET A 292 31.03 -17.60 0.16
CA MET A 292 31.91 -17.48 -1.02
C MET A 292 32.17 -16.05 -1.51
N HIS A 293 31.32 -15.06 -1.22
CA HIS A 293 31.52 -13.70 -1.74
C HIS A 293 31.04 -12.62 -0.76
N ASP A 294 31.98 -12.00 -0.04
CA ASP A 294 31.75 -10.76 0.70
C ASP A 294 31.63 -9.59 -0.28
N VAL A 295 30.45 -8.96 -0.32
CA VAL A 295 30.14 -7.79 -1.17
C VAL A 295 30.65 -6.47 -0.55
N ASN A 296 31.34 -6.55 0.59
CA ASN A 296 31.99 -5.40 1.25
C ASN A 296 33.43 -5.13 0.78
N LYS A 297 33.91 -5.82 -0.26
CA LYS A 297 35.10 -5.41 -1.02
C LYS A 297 34.74 -4.59 -2.25
#